data_AF-A0A834LLR9-F1
#
_entry.id   AF-A0A834LLR9-F1
#
_cell.length_a   1.000
_cell.length_b   1.000
_cell.length_c   1.000
_cell.angle_alpha   90.00
_cell.angle_beta   90.00
_cell.angle_gamma   90.00
#
_symmetry.space_group_name_H-M   'P 1'
#
loop_
_entity.id
_entity.type
_entity.pdbx_description
1 polymer ?
#
loop_
_entity_poly.entity_id
_entity_poly.type
_entity_poly.pdbx_seq_one_letter_code
_entity_poly.pdbx_strand_id
1 'polypeptide(L)'
;MAVSFKYWDDCVDPQDMEALWADPEVRSEWINAGETKGQKVHLSRDPDGQPYLTQTEMKAVAGIIVRRHFVSQIDSATFSGLWSFKPAVALFLFSFFPFEMCPSNTHGNRMVFKSHNNIMDMVCAIAELESDRQPIATRYNKKTKETTIGIMQILAKTADWLVSETGYREYEVEGNSKLLYRPFVNVYLGAAYLRWLSDYDQKERSEEFIVRAYKGGTKKATHKSTLLYWRRYLSVKESLPSRKVFEVGPMLDNPSVSSTPVQQTKTTGAADATWDSKVSSEDMEEMWNHPDVNKEWSKSGEKRGKVRFSHDAEKRPYISRVELRVAAETILSKYFSTRRVKAVSAQTALCALAEIVSMRFVNGVGPRPGVMGIDYPTACWLYKYVNSMANVESCISTTSDLGYKAYKVESVDDLTKPFVSMYFGAAYLDWLSQYEGRERDPQFVVQAYLAGPKNVNLQQTGPLWLKFEEALSQYEDLKTEQGACTIL
;
A
#
# COMPACT_ATOMS: atom_id res chain seq x y z
N MET A 1 -40.01 -7.19 7.89
CA MET A 1 -38.94 -7.30 8.91
C MET A 1 -37.75 -6.52 8.41
N ALA A 2 -37.23 -5.59 9.21
CA ALA A 2 -35.95 -4.95 8.91
C ALA A 2 -34.83 -5.99 9.05
N VAL A 3 -33.85 -5.97 8.16
CA VAL A 3 -32.63 -6.78 8.35
C VAL A 3 -31.79 -6.04 9.37
N SER A 4 -31.41 -6.75 10.44
CA SER A 4 -30.54 -6.24 11.49
C SER A 4 -29.63 -7.37 11.92
N PHE A 5 -28.33 -7.11 11.93
CA PHE A 5 -27.34 -8.04 12.43
C PHE A 5 -26.79 -7.49 13.75
N LYS A 6 -26.73 -8.36 14.76
CA LYS A 6 -26.05 -8.03 16.02
C LYS A 6 -24.69 -8.73 16.07
N TYR A 7 -24.61 -9.92 15.50
CA TYR A 7 -23.41 -10.75 15.47
C TYR A 7 -22.97 -11.04 14.04
N TRP A 8 -21.67 -11.26 13.86
CA TRP A 8 -21.08 -11.82 12.63
C TRP A 8 -21.72 -13.17 12.28
N ASP A 9 -21.98 -14.01 13.28
CA ASP A 9 -22.66 -15.30 13.18
C ASP A 9 -24.10 -15.20 12.61
N ASP A 10 -24.72 -14.02 12.61
CA ASP A 10 -26.05 -13.82 12.03
C ASP A 10 -25.99 -13.60 10.50
N CYS A 11 -24.80 -13.29 9.95
CA CYS A 11 -24.61 -12.83 8.56
C CYS A 11 -23.46 -13.47 7.79
N VAL A 12 -22.68 -14.37 8.40
CA VAL A 12 -21.52 -15.04 7.79
C VAL A 12 -21.58 -16.55 7.98
N ASP A 13 -21.19 -17.29 6.95
CA ASP A 13 -21.24 -18.75 6.96
C ASP A 13 -20.02 -19.33 7.71
N PRO A 14 -20.12 -20.53 8.34
CA PRO A 14 -19.10 -21.00 9.30
C PRO A 14 -17.67 -21.06 8.76
N GLN A 15 -17.48 -21.36 7.48
CA GLN A 15 -16.17 -21.43 6.83
C GLN A 15 -15.52 -20.05 6.58
N ASP A 16 -16.33 -19.00 6.43
CA ASP A 16 -15.89 -17.61 6.36
C ASP A 16 -15.61 -17.08 7.76
N MET A 17 -16.44 -17.45 8.75
CA MET A 17 -16.22 -17.09 10.15
C MET A 17 -14.93 -17.69 10.71
N GLU A 18 -14.62 -18.94 10.37
CA GLU A 18 -13.33 -19.55 10.71
C GLU A 18 -12.15 -18.84 10.02
N ALA A 19 -12.32 -18.39 8.77
CA ALA A 19 -11.28 -17.66 8.05
C ALA A 19 -10.99 -16.27 8.65
N LEU A 20 -12.01 -15.57 9.15
CA LEU A 20 -11.81 -14.33 9.94
C LEU A 20 -11.04 -14.61 11.23
N TRP A 21 -11.41 -15.66 11.98
CA TRP A 21 -10.66 -16.08 13.18
C TRP A 21 -9.22 -16.58 12.90
N ALA A 22 -8.94 -16.99 11.67
CA ALA A 22 -7.60 -17.39 11.21
C ALA A 22 -6.74 -16.19 10.81
N ASP A 23 -7.33 -15.06 10.42
CA ASP A 23 -6.60 -13.83 10.12
C ASP A 23 -6.05 -13.21 11.43
N PRO A 24 -4.74 -12.95 11.53
CA PRO A 24 -4.16 -12.49 12.79
C PRO A 24 -4.64 -11.09 13.18
N GLU A 25 -4.85 -10.19 12.21
CA GLU A 25 -5.24 -8.80 12.47
C GLU A 25 -6.66 -8.76 13.05
N VAL A 26 -7.61 -9.45 12.41
CA VAL A 26 -9.00 -9.59 12.91
C VAL A 26 -9.05 -10.32 14.24
N ARG A 27 -8.33 -11.43 14.40
CA ARG A 27 -8.31 -12.18 15.66
C ARG A 27 -7.85 -11.31 16.83
N SER A 28 -6.82 -10.48 16.65
CA SER A 28 -6.38 -9.59 17.73
C SER A 28 -7.38 -8.47 17.99
N GLU A 29 -8.00 -7.91 16.96
CA GLU A 29 -9.02 -6.87 17.13
C GLU A 29 -10.21 -7.39 17.95
N TRP A 30 -10.71 -8.59 17.61
CA TRP A 30 -11.78 -9.26 18.33
C TRP A 30 -11.40 -9.64 19.77
N ILE A 31 -10.20 -10.22 20.00
CA ILE A 31 -9.73 -10.52 21.36
C ILE A 31 -9.60 -9.24 22.20
N ASN A 32 -9.10 -8.15 21.63
CA ASN A 32 -9.00 -6.85 22.31
C ASN A 32 -10.38 -6.23 22.61
N ALA A 33 -11.40 -6.54 21.80
CA ALA A 33 -12.80 -6.19 22.06
C ALA A 33 -13.49 -7.13 23.09
N GLY A 34 -12.81 -8.17 23.59
CA GLY A 34 -13.34 -9.14 24.55
C GLY A 34 -14.05 -10.35 23.91
N GLU A 35 -14.01 -10.49 22.59
CA GLU A 35 -14.66 -11.57 21.86
C GLU A 35 -13.86 -12.88 21.93
N THR A 36 -14.57 -14.02 22.01
CA THR A 36 -13.95 -15.33 22.22
C THR A 36 -14.35 -16.32 21.13
N LYS A 37 -13.37 -17.00 20.50
CA LYS A 37 -13.63 -18.00 19.46
C LYS A 37 -14.52 -19.13 20.01
N GLY A 38 -15.66 -19.37 19.34
CA GLY A 38 -16.68 -20.33 19.76
C GLY A 38 -17.88 -19.71 20.49
N GLN A 39 -17.83 -18.42 20.82
CA GLN A 39 -19.00 -17.61 21.14
C GLN A 39 -19.39 -16.73 19.94
N LYS A 40 -20.60 -16.16 19.97
CA LYS A 40 -21.06 -15.23 18.93
C LYS A 40 -20.30 -13.91 19.02
N VAL A 41 -19.74 -13.46 17.90
CA VAL A 41 -18.91 -12.24 17.82
C VAL A 41 -19.76 -11.05 17.43
N HIS A 42 -19.74 -9.95 18.18
CA HIS A 42 -20.53 -8.76 17.84
C HIS A 42 -19.99 -8.06 16.59
N LEU A 43 -20.90 -7.45 15.82
CA LEU A 43 -20.52 -6.47 14.79
C LEU A 43 -20.23 -5.11 15.44
N SER A 44 -19.15 -4.46 15.01
CA SER A 44 -18.79 -3.09 15.38
C SER A 44 -19.92 -2.10 15.06
N ARG A 45 -20.06 -1.04 15.88
CA ARG A 45 -21.10 0.00 15.71
C ARG A 45 -20.53 1.40 15.63
N ASP A 46 -21.02 2.17 14.67
CA ASP A 46 -20.68 3.57 14.52
C ASP A 46 -21.34 4.43 15.62
N PRO A 47 -21.03 5.74 15.73
CA PRO A 47 -21.64 6.61 16.74
C PRO A 47 -23.17 6.72 16.66
N ASP A 48 -23.77 6.44 15.50
CA ASP A 48 -25.22 6.39 15.27
C ASP A 48 -25.82 4.99 15.58
N GLY A 49 -25.00 4.06 16.08
CA GLY A 49 -25.36 2.71 16.47
C GLY A 49 -25.57 1.73 15.30
N GLN A 50 -25.27 2.14 14.06
CA GLN A 50 -25.39 1.26 12.89
C GLN A 50 -24.22 0.26 12.87
N PRO A 51 -24.47 -1.01 12.48
CA PRO A 51 -23.39 -1.96 12.29
C PRO A 51 -22.51 -1.51 11.11
N TYR A 52 -21.20 -1.62 11.28
CA TYR A 52 -20.19 -1.40 10.23
C TYR A 52 -19.06 -2.41 10.39
N LEU A 53 -18.31 -2.67 9.32
CA LEU A 53 -17.05 -3.41 9.41
C LEU A 53 -15.92 -2.45 9.73
N THR A 54 -15.04 -2.84 10.65
CA THR A 54 -13.78 -2.08 10.85
C THR A 54 -12.92 -2.12 9.59
N GLN A 55 -11.90 -1.27 9.55
CA GLN A 55 -10.94 -1.28 8.45
C GLN A 55 -10.16 -2.62 8.35
N THR A 56 -10.00 -3.31 9.48
CA THR A 56 -9.35 -4.62 9.59
C THR A 56 -10.26 -5.73 9.07
N GLU A 57 -11.50 -5.78 9.58
CA GLU A 57 -12.53 -6.73 9.15
C GLU A 57 -12.79 -6.61 7.64
N MET A 58 -12.98 -5.40 7.11
CA MET A 58 -13.24 -5.16 5.69
C MET A 58 -12.10 -5.67 4.79
N LYS A 59 -10.84 -5.49 5.21
CA LYS A 59 -9.68 -6.01 4.48
C LYS A 59 -9.60 -7.54 4.56
N ALA A 60 -9.90 -8.13 5.71
CA ALA A 60 -9.91 -9.58 5.85
C ALA A 60 -11.00 -10.20 4.98
N VAL A 61 -12.22 -9.67 4.98
CA VAL A 61 -13.31 -10.11 4.07
C VAL A 61 -12.86 -10.00 2.61
N ALA A 62 -12.36 -8.84 2.17
CA ALA A 62 -11.86 -8.64 0.81
C ALA A 62 -10.72 -9.62 0.46
N GLY A 63 -9.75 -9.78 1.35
CA GLY A 63 -8.61 -10.65 1.19
C GLY A 63 -8.95 -12.14 1.21
N ILE A 64 -9.96 -12.57 1.98
CA ILE A 64 -10.46 -13.95 1.97
C ILE A 64 -11.18 -14.23 0.65
N ILE A 65 -12.12 -13.37 0.24
CA ILE A 65 -12.86 -13.48 -1.03
C ILE A 65 -11.91 -13.54 -2.23
N VAL A 66 -10.96 -12.60 -2.33
CA VAL A 66 -9.99 -12.55 -3.43
C VAL A 66 -9.11 -13.81 -3.43
N ARG A 67 -8.61 -14.25 -2.27
CA ARG A 67 -7.78 -15.47 -2.16
C ARG A 67 -8.51 -16.75 -2.52
N ARG A 68 -9.78 -16.90 -2.10
CA ARG A 68 -10.55 -18.14 -2.30
C ARG A 68 -11.05 -18.29 -3.74
N HIS A 69 -11.61 -17.24 -4.34
CA HIS A 69 -12.37 -17.37 -5.59
C HIS A 69 -11.71 -16.70 -6.81
N PHE A 70 -10.68 -15.85 -6.62
CA PHE A 70 -10.08 -15.05 -7.70
C PHE A 70 -8.57 -15.29 -7.91
N VAL A 71 -7.92 -16.14 -7.11
CA VAL A 71 -6.50 -16.55 -7.29
C VAL A 71 -6.35 -17.77 -8.21
N SER A 72 -7.15 -18.83 -8.00
CA SER A 72 -6.98 -20.12 -8.67
C SER A 72 -7.37 -20.16 -10.16
N GLN A 73 -8.04 -19.12 -10.68
CA GLN A 73 -8.31 -18.98 -12.12
C GLN A 73 -7.13 -18.36 -12.91
N ILE A 74 -5.99 -18.08 -12.26
CA ILE A 74 -4.78 -17.52 -12.88
C ILE A 74 -3.73 -18.61 -13.15
N ASP A 75 -3.68 -19.67 -12.33
CA ASP A 75 -2.65 -20.73 -12.36
C ASP A 75 -3.02 -22.00 -13.16
N SER A 76 -4.08 -21.97 -13.98
CA SER A 76 -4.34 -23.00 -15.02
C SER A 76 -3.34 -22.89 -16.20
N ALA A 77 -2.09 -22.58 -15.88
CA ALA A 77 -1.10 -22.06 -16.81
C ALA A 77 -0.28 -23.15 -17.52
N THR A 78 -0.16 -24.31 -16.90
CA THR A 78 0.96 -25.25 -17.14
C THR A 78 0.54 -26.65 -17.57
N PHE A 79 -0.76 -26.95 -17.70
CA PHE A 79 -1.23 -28.30 -18.07
C PHE A 79 -2.50 -28.31 -18.95
N SER A 80 -2.31 -28.21 -20.28
CA SER A 80 -3.15 -28.83 -21.32
C SER A 80 -2.66 -28.49 -22.73
N GLY A 81 -1.62 -29.20 -23.17
CA GLY A 81 -1.37 -29.39 -24.61
C GLY A 81 -2.15 -30.59 -25.14
N LEU A 82 -2.52 -30.55 -26.43
CA LEU A 82 -3.50 -31.43 -27.11
C LEU A 82 -4.95 -31.19 -26.60
N TRP A 83 -5.97 -31.00 -27.44
CA TRP A 83 -6.19 -31.46 -28.82
C TRP A 83 -6.64 -30.35 -29.81
N SER A 84 -6.65 -30.68 -31.11
CA SER A 84 -7.04 -29.80 -32.22
C SER A 84 -8.26 -30.36 -32.96
N PHE A 85 -9.22 -29.52 -33.40
CA PHE A 85 -9.69 -29.40 -34.81
C PHE A 85 -10.82 -28.33 -34.99
N LYS A 86 -11.27 -28.11 -36.24
CA LYS A 86 -11.95 -26.91 -36.78
C LYS A 86 -13.51 -26.97 -36.89
N PRO A 87 -14.22 -25.84 -37.18
CA PRO A 87 -15.67 -25.66 -36.91
C PRO A 87 -16.61 -25.60 -38.14
N ALA A 88 -17.93 -25.68 -37.87
CA ALA A 88 -19.08 -25.34 -38.77
C ALA A 88 -20.42 -25.28 -37.97
N VAL A 89 -21.58 -24.70 -38.37
CA VAL A 89 -22.00 -23.63 -39.32
C VAL A 89 -23.50 -23.25 -39.03
N ALA A 90 -23.84 -21.94 -38.94
CA ALA A 90 -25.17 -21.29 -39.20
C ALA A 90 -26.48 -21.69 -38.44
N LEU A 91 -27.60 -20.93 -38.36
CA LEU A 91 -27.96 -19.49 -38.47
C LEU A 91 -29.48 -19.26 -38.08
N PHE A 92 -29.88 -18.01 -37.75
CA PHE A 92 -31.24 -17.41 -37.85
C PHE A 92 -32.38 -17.91 -36.90
N LEU A 93 -33.38 -17.13 -36.40
CA LEU A 93 -34.00 -15.82 -36.74
C LEU A 93 -34.33 -14.90 -35.50
N PHE A 94 -34.68 -13.63 -35.77
CA PHE A 94 -35.05 -12.51 -34.85
C PHE A 94 -36.47 -12.64 -34.20
N SER A 95 -36.91 -11.94 -33.13
CA SER A 95 -37.06 -10.45 -33.03
C SER A 95 -37.53 -9.91 -31.64
N PHE A 96 -37.31 -8.59 -31.41
CA PHE A 96 -37.92 -7.67 -30.41
C PHE A 96 -37.50 -7.69 -28.91
N PHE A 97 -36.51 -6.86 -28.54
CA PHE A 97 -36.54 -5.75 -27.54
C PHE A 97 -35.14 -5.05 -27.57
N PRO A 98 -34.99 -3.73 -27.32
CA PRO A 98 -33.71 -3.05 -27.47
C PRO A 98 -32.83 -3.20 -26.21
N PHE A 99 -32.25 -4.40 -26.07
CA PHE A 99 -31.09 -4.64 -25.22
C PHE A 99 -29.95 -5.12 -26.12
N GLU A 100 -28.79 -4.46 -26.03
CA GLU A 100 -27.64 -4.71 -26.89
C GLU A 100 -26.89 -5.95 -26.37
N MET A 101 -27.48 -7.12 -26.58
CA MET A 101 -26.89 -8.42 -26.24
C MET A 101 -25.76 -8.77 -27.21
N CYS A 102 -24.53 -8.87 -26.72
CA CYS A 102 -23.49 -9.66 -27.38
C CYS A 102 -23.76 -11.15 -27.14
N PRO A 103 -23.48 -12.05 -28.11
CA PRO A 103 -23.85 -13.45 -28.00
C PRO A 103 -23.01 -14.18 -26.95
N SER A 104 -23.66 -15.04 -26.18
CA SER A 104 -23.00 -16.04 -25.35
C SER A 104 -22.21 -17.00 -26.23
N ASN A 105 -20.92 -17.19 -25.93
CA ASN A 105 -20.19 -18.33 -26.47
C ASN A 105 -19.14 -18.85 -25.49
N THR A 106 -19.32 -20.10 -25.10
CA THR A 106 -18.45 -20.85 -24.20
C THR A 106 -17.14 -21.20 -24.87
N HIS A 107 -16.11 -20.36 -24.72
CA HIS A 107 -14.70 -20.73 -24.98
C HIS A 107 -13.82 -20.17 -23.85
N GLY A 108 -13.05 -21.05 -23.19
CA GLY A 108 -12.23 -20.71 -22.03
C GLY A 108 -11.00 -19.88 -22.36
N ASN A 109 -11.16 -18.58 -22.58
CA ASN A 109 -10.04 -17.66 -22.80
C ASN A 109 -9.44 -17.16 -21.47
N ARG A 110 -8.56 -18.00 -20.96
CA ARG A 110 -7.54 -17.75 -19.93
C ARG A 110 -6.81 -16.41 -20.15
N MET A 111 -7.03 -15.42 -19.27
CA MET A 111 -6.30 -14.14 -19.26
C MET A 111 -5.80 -13.76 -17.86
N VAL A 112 -4.50 -13.46 -17.79
CA VAL A 112 -3.70 -13.30 -16.57
C VAL A 112 -3.78 -11.88 -16.04
N PHE A 113 -4.20 -11.71 -14.79
CA PHE A 113 -4.17 -10.42 -14.09
C PHE A 113 -2.74 -10.10 -13.63
N LYS A 114 -2.22 -8.91 -13.96
CA LYS A 114 -0.96 -8.43 -13.37
C LYS A 114 -1.24 -7.74 -12.03
N SER A 115 -0.73 -8.36 -10.96
CA SER A 115 -0.77 -7.92 -9.55
C SER A 115 -2.07 -8.18 -8.78
N HIS A 116 -2.02 -9.22 -7.93
CA HIS A 116 -3.04 -9.58 -6.95
C HIS A 116 -3.40 -8.46 -5.94
N ASN A 117 -2.51 -7.47 -5.73
CA ASN A 117 -2.72 -6.42 -4.74
C ASN A 117 -3.79 -5.39 -5.17
N ASN A 118 -4.05 -5.19 -6.47
CA ASN A 118 -4.90 -4.08 -6.90
C ASN A 118 -6.39 -4.29 -6.54
N ILE A 119 -6.94 -5.50 -6.78
CA ILE A 119 -8.37 -5.75 -6.59
C ILE A 119 -8.82 -5.68 -5.12
N MET A 120 -7.95 -6.07 -4.17
CA MET A 120 -8.25 -5.98 -2.73
C MET A 120 -8.38 -4.52 -2.28
N ASP A 121 -7.45 -3.66 -2.72
CA ASP A 121 -7.48 -2.23 -2.43
C ASP A 121 -8.69 -1.55 -3.10
N MET A 122 -9.02 -1.94 -4.35
CA MET A 122 -10.22 -1.48 -5.06
C MET A 122 -11.49 -1.81 -4.29
N VAL A 123 -11.64 -3.05 -3.81
CA VAL A 123 -12.78 -3.50 -3.01
C VAL A 123 -12.90 -2.69 -1.71
N CYS A 124 -11.80 -2.51 -0.97
CA CYS A 124 -11.80 -1.75 0.28
C CYS A 124 -12.16 -0.27 0.05
N ALA A 125 -11.58 0.38 -0.96
CA ALA A 125 -11.84 1.79 -1.24
C ALA A 125 -13.26 2.05 -1.80
N ILE A 126 -13.83 1.10 -2.55
CA ILE A 126 -15.22 1.18 -3.02
C ILE A 126 -16.20 0.93 -1.87
N ALA A 127 -15.93 -0.03 -0.99
CA ALA A 127 -16.72 -0.27 0.23
C ALA A 127 -16.85 1.00 1.09
N GLU A 128 -15.75 1.72 1.29
CA GLU A 128 -15.72 3.02 1.98
C GLU A 128 -16.66 4.03 1.31
N LEU A 129 -16.49 4.26 0.01
CA LEU A 129 -17.23 5.29 -0.72
C LEU A 129 -18.72 5.00 -0.89
N GLU A 130 -19.08 3.72 -0.99
CA GLU A 130 -20.45 3.30 -1.28
C GLU A 130 -21.28 3.09 -0.02
N SER A 131 -20.70 2.64 1.09
CA SER A 131 -21.45 2.32 2.32
C SER A 131 -20.83 2.80 3.63
N ASP A 132 -19.63 3.37 3.62
CA ASP A 132 -18.83 3.56 4.85
C ASP A 132 -18.67 2.23 5.63
N ARG A 133 -18.44 1.14 4.88
CA ARG A 133 -18.33 -0.25 5.38
C ARG A 133 -19.60 -0.78 6.08
N GLN A 134 -20.76 -0.11 5.99
CA GLN A 134 -22.01 -0.55 6.62
C GLN A 134 -22.70 -1.68 5.82
N PRO A 135 -22.84 -2.92 6.36
CA PRO A 135 -23.49 -4.03 5.65
C PRO A 135 -24.99 -3.86 5.42
N ILE A 136 -25.67 -2.99 6.17
CA ILE A 136 -27.11 -2.75 6.06
C ILE A 136 -27.40 -1.51 5.17
N ALA A 137 -26.37 -0.87 4.63
CA ALA A 137 -26.50 0.31 3.77
C ALA A 137 -27.42 0.03 2.57
N THR A 138 -28.41 0.90 2.40
CA THR A 138 -29.41 0.79 1.34
C THR A 138 -29.60 2.16 0.70
N ARG A 139 -29.29 2.33 -0.60
CA ARG A 139 -29.48 3.61 -1.30
C ARG A 139 -30.52 3.46 -2.41
N TYR A 140 -31.59 4.26 -2.32
CA TYR A 140 -32.60 4.36 -3.36
C TYR A 140 -32.29 5.48 -4.37
N ASN A 141 -32.14 5.12 -5.64
CA ASN A 141 -31.91 6.07 -6.72
C ASN A 141 -33.25 6.52 -7.34
N LYS A 142 -33.73 7.70 -6.95
CA LYS A 142 -34.98 8.31 -7.46
C LYS A 142 -35.07 8.40 -9.00
N LYS A 143 -33.94 8.44 -9.72
CA LYS A 143 -33.92 8.55 -11.20
C LYS A 143 -34.13 7.21 -11.90
N THR A 144 -33.52 6.14 -11.41
CA THR A 144 -33.68 4.79 -11.99
C THR A 144 -34.77 3.98 -11.31
N LYS A 145 -35.29 4.43 -10.16
CA LYS A 145 -36.22 3.71 -9.27
C LYS A 145 -35.65 2.39 -8.73
N GLU A 146 -34.32 2.31 -8.64
CA GLU A 146 -33.61 1.12 -8.19
C GLU A 146 -32.98 1.33 -6.82
N THR A 147 -32.82 0.22 -6.09
CA THR A 147 -32.22 0.19 -4.76
C THR A 147 -30.94 -0.63 -4.80
N THR A 148 -29.84 -0.04 -4.35
CA THR A 148 -28.57 -0.74 -4.12
C THR A 148 -28.46 -1.17 -2.66
N ILE A 149 -27.86 -2.33 -2.43
CA ILE A 149 -27.87 -3.05 -1.15
C ILE A 149 -26.44 -3.43 -0.75
N GLY A 150 -26.14 -3.31 0.54
CA GLY A 150 -24.93 -3.84 1.17
C GLY A 150 -23.66 -3.03 0.97
N ILE A 151 -22.54 -3.56 1.46
CA ILE A 151 -21.25 -2.85 1.58
C ILE A 151 -20.77 -2.23 0.26
N MET A 152 -20.89 -2.97 -0.84
CA MET A 152 -20.46 -2.56 -2.18
C MET A 152 -21.61 -2.01 -3.03
N GLN A 153 -22.80 -1.80 -2.45
CA GLN A 153 -23.99 -1.21 -3.09
C GLN A 153 -24.38 -1.90 -4.41
N ILE A 154 -24.55 -3.23 -4.35
CA ILE A 154 -24.97 -4.06 -5.50
C ILE A 154 -26.48 -3.96 -5.72
N LEU A 155 -26.93 -3.92 -6.98
CA LEU A 155 -28.34 -4.03 -7.35
C LEU A 155 -28.75 -5.51 -7.40
N ALA A 156 -29.96 -5.85 -6.95
CA ALA A 156 -30.48 -7.22 -7.02
C ALA A 156 -30.35 -7.83 -8.43
N LYS A 157 -30.84 -7.12 -9.47
CA LYS A 157 -30.69 -7.55 -10.87
C LYS A 157 -29.25 -7.78 -11.34
N THR A 158 -28.27 -7.10 -10.74
CA THR A 158 -26.85 -7.28 -11.06
C THR A 158 -26.28 -8.50 -10.36
N ALA A 159 -26.72 -8.77 -9.12
CA ALA A 159 -26.43 -10.02 -8.44
C ALA A 159 -27.02 -11.23 -9.18
N ASP A 160 -28.31 -11.16 -9.52
CA ASP A 160 -29.00 -12.22 -10.28
C ASP A 160 -28.27 -12.50 -11.60
N TRP A 161 -27.92 -11.45 -12.36
CA TRP A 161 -27.16 -11.55 -13.61
C TRP A 161 -25.76 -12.17 -13.43
N LEU A 162 -25.01 -11.79 -12.38
CA LEU A 162 -23.69 -12.36 -12.09
C LEU A 162 -23.77 -13.88 -11.81
N VAL A 163 -24.75 -14.29 -11.00
CA VAL A 163 -24.97 -15.69 -10.59
C VAL A 163 -25.48 -16.54 -11.76
N SER A 164 -26.51 -16.06 -12.46
CA SER A 164 -27.19 -16.82 -13.53
C SER A 164 -26.40 -16.89 -14.82
N GLU A 165 -25.93 -15.75 -15.36
CA GLU A 165 -25.31 -15.63 -16.68
C GLU A 165 -23.78 -15.71 -16.67
N THR A 166 -23.12 -15.17 -15.64
CA THR A 166 -21.63 -15.13 -15.61
C THR A 166 -20.96 -16.20 -14.75
N GLY A 167 -21.76 -17.00 -14.01
CA GLY A 167 -21.28 -18.20 -13.32
C GLY A 167 -20.68 -17.98 -11.92
N TYR A 168 -20.80 -16.79 -11.32
CA TYR A 168 -20.33 -16.53 -9.95
C TYR A 168 -21.34 -17.09 -8.92
N ARG A 169 -21.28 -18.40 -8.69
CA ARG A 169 -22.29 -19.17 -7.91
C ARG A 169 -21.82 -19.65 -6.54
N GLU A 170 -20.71 -19.13 -6.02
CA GLU A 170 -20.19 -19.55 -4.70
C GLU A 170 -21.19 -19.31 -3.57
N TYR A 171 -21.84 -18.16 -3.58
CA TYR A 171 -22.92 -17.81 -2.66
C TYR A 171 -24.24 -17.87 -3.41
N GLU A 172 -25.17 -18.72 -2.96
CA GLU A 172 -26.50 -18.86 -3.53
C GLU A 172 -27.38 -17.64 -3.19
N VAL A 173 -27.47 -16.67 -4.10
CA VAL A 173 -28.28 -15.44 -3.93
C VAL A 173 -29.64 -15.52 -4.65
N GLU A 174 -29.85 -16.53 -5.49
CA GLU A 174 -30.93 -16.61 -6.46
C GLU A 174 -32.33 -16.37 -5.85
N GLY A 175 -32.98 -15.28 -6.26
CA GLY A 175 -34.30 -14.88 -5.78
C GLY A 175 -34.37 -14.27 -4.37
N ASN A 176 -33.27 -14.19 -3.61
CA ASN A 176 -33.27 -13.69 -2.23
C ASN A 176 -32.32 -12.49 -2.02
N SER A 177 -32.78 -11.31 -2.45
CA SER A 177 -32.04 -10.04 -2.33
C SER A 177 -31.65 -9.64 -0.89
N LYS A 178 -32.21 -10.28 0.16
CA LYS A 178 -31.77 -10.04 1.54
C LYS A 178 -30.37 -10.60 1.83
N LEU A 179 -29.91 -11.58 1.05
CA LEU A 179 -28.55 -12.12 1.20
C LEU A 179 -27.49 -11.09 0.79
N LEU A 180 -27.85 -10.07 0.01
CA LEU A 180 -26.96 -8.94 -0.30
C LEU A 180 -26.62 -8.05 0.91
N TYR A 181 -27.30 -8.20 2.05
CA TYR A 181 -26.86 -7.56 3.29
C TYR A 181 -25.71 -8.30 3.98
N ARG A 182 -25.44 -9.56 3.62
CA ARG A 182 -24.31 -10.33 4.18
C ARG A 182 -22.98 -9.80 3.62
N PRO A 183 -21.97 -9.51 4.47
CA PRO A 183 -20.71 -8.92 4.02
C PRO A 183 -20.01 -9.74 2.91
N PHE A 184 -19.79 -11.03 3.13
CA PHE A 184 -19.08 -11.91 2.18
C PHE A 184 -19.80 -12.02 0.84
N VAL A 185 -21.11 -12.27 0.85
CA VAL A 185 -21.96 -12.34 -0.36
C VAL A 185 -21.86 -11.04 -1.18
N ASN A 186 -21.99 -9.89 -0.52
CA ASN A 186 -21.97 -8.60 -1.20
C ASN A 186 -20.58 -8.26 -1.77
N VAL A 187 -19.53 -8.56 -1.00
CA VAL A 187 -18.13 -8.34 -1.42
C VAL A 187 -17.71 -9.30 -2.53
N TYR A 188 -18.14 -10.56 -2.50
CA TYR A 188 -17.95 -11.53 -3.58
C TYR A 188 -18.54 -11.03 -4.90
N LEU A 189 -19.81 -10.59 -4.89
CA LEU A 189 -20.48 -10.08 -6.09
C LEU A 189 -19.91 -8.74 -6.55
N GLY A 190 -19.47 -7.87 -5.63
CA GLY A 190 -18.76 -6.65 -5.99
C GLY A 190 -17.38 -6.90 -6.62
N ALA A 191 -16.60 -7.84 -6.08
CA ALA A 191 -15.34 -8.29 -6.67
C ALA A 191 -15.55 -8.95 -8.05
N ALA A 192 -16.58 -9.77 -8.19
CA ALA A 192 -16.99 -10.36 -9.46
C ALA A 192 -17.37 -9.29 -10.51
N TYR A 193 -18.12 -8.25 -10.11
CA TYR A 193 -18.46 -7.14 -11.01
C TYR A 193 -17.23 -6.30 -11.39
N LEU A 194 -16.31 -6.04 -10.45
CA LEU A 194 -15.03 -5.40 -10.76
C LEU A 194 -14.19 -6.21 -11.74
N ARG A 195 -14.17 -7.55 -11.61
CA ARG A 195 -13.49 -8.45 -12.53
C ARG A 195 -14.15 -8.51 -13.92
N TRP A 196 -15.47 -8.44 -14.00
CA TRP A 196 -16.15 -8.29 -15.28
C TRP A 196 -15.84 -6.94 -15.95
N LEU A 197 -15.79 -5.86 -15.16
CA LEU A 197 -15.44 -4.53 -15.66
C LEU A 197 -13.99 -4.40 -16.14
N SER A 198 -13.04 -5.16 -15.59
CA SER A 198 -11.65 -5.14 -16.03
C SER A 198 -11.44 -5.73 -17.42
N ASP A 199 -12.27 -6.70 -17.80
CA ASP A 199 -12.21 -7.39 -19.10
C ASP A 199 -13.32 -6.92 -20.07
N TYR A 200 -14.02 -5.82 -19.74
CA TYR A 200 -15.18 -5.29 -20.47
C TYR A 200 -14.86 -4.95 -21.94
N ASP A 201 -15.71 -5.41 -22.87
CA ASP A 201 -15.52 -5.30 -24.33
C ASP A 201 -14.32 -6.14 -24.84
N GLN A 202 -14.03 -7.25 -24.15
CA GLN A 202 -12.89 -8.14 -24.43
C GLN A 202 -11.53 -7.42 -24.40
N LYS A 203 -11.42 -6.39 -23.58
CA LYS A 203 -10.28 -5.47 -23.57
C LYS A 203 -9.90 -5.09 -22.15
N GLU A 204 -8.63 -5.27 -21.81
CA GLU A 204 -8.08 -4.86 -20.51
C GLU A 204 -8.37 -3.38 -20.26
N ARG A 205 -9.08 -3.09 -19.17
CA ARG A 205 -9.49 -1.74 -18.77
C ARG A 205 -8.58 -1.18 -17.68
N SER A 206 -8.30 0.11 -17.76
CA SER A 206 -7.60 0.81 -16.69
C SER A 206 -8.43 0.84 -15.41
N GLU A 207 -7.74 0.93 -14.26
CA GLU A 207 -8.38 1.08 -12.94
C GLU A 207 -9.35 2.26 -12.91
N GLU A 208 -8.99 3.40 -13.52
CA GLU A 208 -9.89 4.55 -13.68
C GLU A 208 -11.19 4.18 -14.42
N PHE A 209 -11.09 3.44 -15.54
CA PHE A 209 -12.27 3.00 -16.27
C PHE A 209 -13.14 2.09 -15.39
N ILE A 210 -12.54 1.11 -14.70
CA ILE A 210 -13.26 0.16 -13.86
C ILE A 210 -14.03 0.89 -12.76
N VAL A 211 -13.35 1.74 -11.97
CA VAL A 211 -13.95 2.47 -10.85
C VAL A 211 -15.03 3.44 -11.32
N ARG A 212 -14.81 4.14 -12.43
CA ARG A 212 -15.81 5.08 -12.98
C ARG A 212 -16.99 4.35 -13.64
N ALA A 213 -16.77 3.19 -14.24
CA ALA A 213 -17.82 2.31 -14.76
C ALA A 213 -18.65 1.68 -13.63
N TYR A 214 -18.01 1.30 -12.51
CA TYR A 214 -18.69 0.80 -11.32
C TYR A 214 -19.74 1.81 -10.84
N LYS A 215 -19.37 3.09 -10.73
CA LYS A 215 -20.31 4.14 -10.28
C LYS A 215 -21.32 4.59 -11.33
N GLY A 216 -20.88 4.71 -12.59
CA GLY A 216 -21.66 5.38 -13.65
C GLY A 216 -22.37 4.46 -14.64
N GLY A 217 -22.04 3.17 -14.63
CA GLY A 217 -22.20 2.28 -15.79
C GLY A 217 -21.12 2.54 -16.84
N THR A 218 -20.83 1.54 -17.67
CA THR A 218 -19.77 1.55 -18.69
C THR A 218 -19.88 2.74 -19.66
N LYS A 219 -21.11 3.09 -20.07
CA LYS A 219 -21.42 4.26 -20.91
C LYS A 219 -21.05 5.63 -20.28
N LYS A 220 -20.74 5.69 -18.97
CA LYS A 220 -20.31 6.91 -18.25
C LYS A 220 -18.90 6.80 -17.65
N ALA A 221 -18.16 5.73 -17.95
CA ALA A 221 -16.80 5.51 -17.43
C ALA A 221 -15.86 6.68 -17.75
N THR A 222 -15.99 7.31 -18.93
CA THR A 222 -15.18 8.48 -19.34
C THR A 222 -15.87 9.82 -19.09
N HIS A 223 -17.17 9.85 -18.76
CA HIS A 223 -17.96 11.07 -18.65
C HIS A 223 -17.63 11.93 -17.41
N LYS A 224 -17.60 13.26 -17.54
CA LYS A 224 -17.18 14.20 -16.48
C LYS A 224 -17.90 14.02 -15.13
N SER A 225 -19.13 13.51 -15.12
CA SER A 225 -19.90 13.23 -13.90
C SER A 225 -19.27 12.17 -12.98
N THR A 226 -18.47 11.24 -13.50
CA THR A 226 -17.80 10.19 -12.69
C THR A 226 -16.41 10.62 -12.19
N LEU A 227 -15.88 11.75 -12.65
CA LEU A 227 -14.53 12.22 -12.30
C LEU A 227 -14.38 12.58 -10.82
N LEU A 228 -15.43 13.12 -10.18
CA LEU A 228 -15.39 13.40 -8.74
C LEU A 228 -15.32 12.11 -7.90
N TYR A 229 -16.00 11.06 -8.34
CA TYR A 229 -15.96 9.75 -7.69
C TYR A 229 -14.56 9.14 -7.80
N TRP A 230 -13.93 9.21 -8.98
CA TRP A 230 -12.54 8.78 -9.19
C TRP A 230 -11.54 9.50 -8.27
N ARG A 231 -11.64 10.83 -8.14
CA ARG A 231 -10.76 11.60 -7.24
C ARG A 231 -10.93 11.20 -5.77
N ARG A 232 -12.17 10.95 -5.32
CA ARG A 232 -12.44 10.45 -3.96
C ARG A 232 -11.89 9.05 -3.77
N TYR A 233 -12.01 8.19 -4.78
CA TYR A 233 -11.47 6.82 -4.74
C TYR A 233 -9.95 6.82 -4.59
N LEU A 234 -9.22 7.64 -5.34
CA LEU A 234 -7.76 7.78 -5.17
C LEU A 234 -7.42 8.23 -3.74
N SER A 235 -8.07 9.28 -3.24
CA SER A 235 -7.87 9.77 -1.87
C SER A 235 -8.16 8.72 -0.79
N VAL A 236 -9.19 7.89 -0.97
CA VAL A 236 -9.49 6.79 -0.03
C VAL A 236 -8.43 5.70 -0.15
N LYS A 237 -8.09 5.26 -1.36
CA LYS A 237 -7.09 4.20 -1.59
C LYS A 237 -5.70 4.58 -1.08
N GLU A 238 -5.31 5.85 -1.18
CA GLU A 238 -4.09 6.40 -0.58
C GLU A 238 -4.13 6.42 0.96
N SER A 239 -5.33 6.48 1.56
CA SER A 239 -5.52 6.46 3.03
C SER A 239 -5.70 5.05 3.62
N LEU A 240 -5.96 4.03 2.80
CA LEU A 240 -6.06 2.65 3.27
C LEU A 240 -4.73 2.21 3.88
N PRO A 241 -4.69 1.67 5.11
CA PRO A 241 -3.42 1.27 5.70
C PRO A 241 -2.79 0.13 4.89
N SER A 242 -1.65 0.38 4.26
CA SER A 242 -0.84 -0.69 3.65
C SER A 242 -0.52 -1.75 4.72
N ARG A 243 -0.57 -3.02 4.34
CA ARG A 243 -0.61 -4.19 5.23
C ARG A 243 0.49 -4.16 6.31
N LYS A 244 0.12 -3.70 7.52
CA LYS A 244 0.97 -3.70 8.72
C LYS A 244 0.68 -4.94 9.55
N VAL A 245 1.59 -5.91 9.49
CA VAL A 245 1.66 -6.95 10.52
C VAL A 245 2.21 -6.29 11.79
N PHE A 246 1.35 -6.10 12.80
CA PHE A 246 1.58 -6.01 14.26
C PHE A 246 2.77 -5.18 14.82
N GLU A 247 2.66 -4.40 15.91
CA GLU A 247 2.01 -4.72 17.19
C GLU A 247 1.39 -3.50 17.96
N VAL A 248 0.37 -3.81 18.77
CA VAL A 248 0.13 -3.38 20.17
C VAL A 248 0.38 -1.92 20.57
N GLY A 249 -0.72 -1.19 20.83
CA GLY A 249 -0.73 0.01 21.69
C GLY A 249 -0.84 -0.32 23.18
N PRO A 250 -0.84 0.69 24.08
CA PRO A 250 -2.14 1.13 24.58
C PRO A 250 -2.28 2.66 24.79
N MET A 251 -3.52 3.14 24.76
CA MET A 251 -3.91 4.50 25.17
C MET A 251 -4.56 4.54 26.56
N LEU A 252 -4.65 5.75 27.13
CA LEU A 252 -5.16 6.06 28.47
C LEU A 252 -6.70 5.95 28.57
N ASP A 253 -7.24 5.86 29.80
CA ASP A 253 -7.96 7.02 30.37
C ASP A 253 -8.20 6.98 31.91
N ASN A 254 -8.59 8.15 32.44
CA ASN A 254 -8.73 8.61 33.84
C ASN A 254 -10.10 8.21 34.49
N PRO A 255 -10.50 8.62 35.74
CA PRO A 255 -9.79 9.25 36.88
C PRO A 255 -10.12 8.71 38.33
N SER A 256 -9.29 9.08 39.31
CA SER A 256 -9.59 9.40 40.75
C SER A 256 -10.26 8.37 41.72
N VAL A 257 -9.54 7.94 42.78
CA VAL A 257 -9.68 8.34 44.22
C VAL A 257 -8.96 7.36 45.20
N SER A 258 -8.12 7.93 46.09
CA SER A 258 -7.65 7.44 47.41
C SER A 258 -6.51 6.39 47.61
N SER A 259 -5.54 6.82 48.44
CA SER A 259 -4.72 6.10 49.44
C SER A 259 -3.53 5.17 49.09
N THR A 260 -2.35 5.81 49.02
CA THR A 260 -1.06 5.42 49.70
C THR A 260 -0.24 4.19 49.22
N PRO A 261 1.11 4.16 49.43
CA PRO A 261 2.01 3.99 48.28
C PRO A 261 3.05 2.85 48.38
N VAL A 262 3.38 2.22 47.25
CA VAL A 262 4.65 1.48 47.06
C VAL A 262 5.23 1.75 45.66
N GLN A 263 6.50 2.17 45.67
CA GLN A 263 7.51 2.31 44.59
C GLN A 263 7.07 2.22 43.11
N GLN A 264 7.25 3.33 42.39
CA GLN A 264 7.05 3.46 40.94
C GLN A 264 8.31 3.07 40.14
N THR A 265 8.23 2.02 39.31
CA THR A 265 8.98 1.95 38.05
C THR A 265 8.11 2.55 36.94
N LYS A 266 8.39 3.80 36.55
CA LYS A 266 7.58 4.52 35.56
C LYS A 266 7.79 3.97 34.15
N THR A 267 6.70 3.55 33.50
CA THR A 267 6.61 3.35 32.06
C THR A 267 6.69 4.72 31.35
N THR A 268 7.71 4.93 30.51
CA THR A 268 7.99 6.24 29.92
C THR A 268 7.19 6.48 28.64
N GLY A 269 6.02 7.12 28.76
CA GLY A 269 5.37 7.75 27.61
C GLY A 269 6.13 9.00 27.16
N ALA A 270 6.37 9.14 25.86
CA ALA A 270 6.86 10.36 25.20
C ALA A 270 8.11 11.03 25.83
N ALA A 271 9.19 10.26 26.05
CA ALA A 271 10.52 10.80 26.33
C ALA A 271 11.43 10.71 25.10
N ASP A 272 12.07 11.83 24.75
CA ASP A 272 13.20 12.01 23.83
C ASP A 272 13.59 10.79 22.99
N ALA A 273 13.09 10.70 21.75
CA ALA A 273 13.70 9.81 20.77
C ALA A 273 15.13 10.29 20.50
N THR A 274 16.12 9.54 20.98
CA THR A 274 17.54 9.78 20.71
C THR A 274 18.02 9.00 19.49
N TRP A 275 19.06 9.52 18.84
CA TRP A 275 19.84 8.80 17.84
C TRP A 275 20.27 7.41 18.35
N ASP A 276 20.81 7.36 19.57
CA ASP A 276 21.31 6.12 20.21
C ASP A 276 20.21 5.05 20.42
N SER A 277 18.92 5.42 20.39
CA SER A 277 17.81 4.46 20.48
C SER A 277 17.37 3.89 19.11
N LYS A 278 17.81 4.51 18.01
CA LYS A 278 17.41 4.15 16.63
C LYS A 278 18.57 3.69 15.75
N VAL A 279 19.81 3.84 16.18
CA VAL A 279 21.02 3.61 15.36
C VAL A 279 21.96 2.64 16.07
N SER A 280 22.73 1.86 15.29
CA SER A 280 23.71 0.92 15.83
C SER A 280 24.85 1.65 16.56
N SER A 281 25.53 0.97 17.48
CA SER A 281 26.74 1.50 18.13
C SER A 281 27.82 1.89 17.11
N GLU A 282 27.94 1.10 16.05
CA GLU A 282 28.93 1.22 14.97
C GLU A 282 28.65 2.44 14.09
N ASP A 283 27.38 2.68 13.75
CA ASP A 283 26.97 3.85 12.96
C ASP A 283 26.96 5.13 13.81
N MET A 284 26.66 5.05 15.12
CA MET A 284 26.80 6.17 16.05
C MET A 284 28.27 6.59 16.22
N GLU A 285 29.19 5.64 16.32
CA GLU A 285 30.62 5.93 16.40
C GLU A 285 31.13 6.61 15.11
N GLU A 286 30.64 6.21 13.94
CA GLU A 286 30.94 6.88 12.67
C GLU A 286 30.49 8.35 12.69
N MET A 287 29.25 8.61 13.09
CA MET A 287 28.70 9.97 13.19
C MET A 287 29.51 10.83 14.17
N TRP A 288 29.91 10.28 15.32
CA TRP A 288 30.74 10.98 16.30
C TRP A 288 32.17 11.27 15.83
N ASN A 289 32.70 10.48 14.91
CA ASN A 289 34.04 10.66 14.36
C ASN A 289 34.08 11.59 13.14
N HIS A 290 32.92 11.88 12.52
CA HIS A 290 32.85 12.87 11.44
C HIS A 290 32.99 14.31 11.99
N PRO A 291 33.92 15.14 11.47
CA PRO A 291 34.25 16.43 12.07
C PRO A 291 33.07 17.42 12.10
N ASP A 292 32.26 17.47 11.04
CA ASP A 292 31.13 18.41 10.97
C ASP A 292 29.98 18.05 11.93
N VAL A 293 29.66 16.76 12.07
CA VAL A 293 28.65 16.29 13.03
C VAL A 293 29.15 16.45 14.46
N ASN A 294 30.41 16.09 14.74
CA ASN A 294 31.03 16.31 16.04
C ASN A 294 30.99 17.80 16.45
N LYS A 295 31.29 18.70 15.51
CA LYS A 295 31.21 20.17 15.69
C LYS A 295 29.77 20.65 15.94
N GLU A 296 28.78 20.09 15.25
CA GLU A 296 27.36 20.45 15.43
C GLU A 296 26.79 19.95 16.76
N TRP A 297 27.04 18.68 17.10
CA TRP A 297 26.62 18.07 18.37
C TRP A 297 27.32 18.71 19.57
N SER A 298 28.62 19.00 19.48
CA SER A 298 29.36 19.71 20.54
C SER A 298 28.84 21.13 20.76
N LYS A 299 28.51 21.87 19.70
CA LYS A 299 27.87 23.20 19.81
C LYS A 299 26.49 23.13 20.46
N SER A 300 25.73 22.06 20.19
CA SER A 300 24.40 21.82 20.74
C SER A 300 24.41 21.25 22.17
N GLY A 301 25.60 20.92 22.72
CA GLY A 301 25.76 20.35 24.06
C GLY A 301 25.34 18.88 24.18
N GLU A 302 25.18 18.18 23.06
CA GLU A 302 24.82 16.76 23.02
C GLU A 302 25.99 15.88 23.48
N LYS A 303 25.70 14.67 23.99
CA LYS A 303 26.70 13.77 24.58
C LYS A 303 26.58 12.36 24.01
N ARG A 304 27.73 11.68 23.84
CA ARG A 304 27.80 10.25 23.46
C ARG A 304 26.86 9.43 24.37
N GLY A 305 25.99 8.61 23.78
CA GLY A 305 24.99 7.81 24.49
C GLY A 305 23.64 8.51 24.75
N LYS A 306 23.50 9.81 24.44
CA LYS A 306 22.22 10.54 24.56
C LYS A 306 22.13 11.72 23.60
N VAL A 307 22.37 11.49 22.32
CA VAL A 307 22.20 12.50 21.26
C VAL A 307 20.73 12.57 20.83
N ARG A 308 20.12 13.74 20.93
CA ARG A 308 18.71 13.96 20.53
C ARG A 308 18.61 14.31 19.05
N PHE A 309 17.50 13.93 18.41
CA PHE A 309 17.16 14.47 17.10
C PHE A 309 16.79 15.96 17.19
N SER A 310 16.99 16.70 16.09
CA SER A 310 16.42 18.04 15.95
C SER A 310 14.88 17.95 15.88
N HIS A 311 14.18 19.01 16.30
CA HIS A 311 12.71 19.02 16.34
C HIS A 311 12.17 20.29 15.68
N ASP A 312 11.10 20.18 14.90
CA ASP A 312 10.43 21.33 14.30
C ASP A 312 9.46 22.04 15.27
N ALA A 313 8.73 23.04 14.78
CA ALA A 313 7.76 23.80 15.57
C ALA A 313 6.63 22.91 16.14
N GLU A 314 6.27 21.83 15.43
CA GLU A 314 5.27 20.84 15.84
C GLU A 314 5.86 19.71 16.71
N LYS A 315 7.15 19.80 17.10
CA LYS A 315 7.90 18.78 17.85
C LYS A 315 8.01 17.43 17.13
N ARG A 316 8.08 17.43 15.80
CA ARG A 316 8.40 16.24 15.00
C ARG A 316 9.92 16.11 14.87
N PRO A 317 10.50 14.92 15.13
CA PRO A 317 11.95 14.72 15.03
C PRO A 317 12.40 14.69 13.57
N TYR A 318 13.42 15.47 13.24
CA TYR A 318 14.07 15.53 11.93
C TYR A 318 15.59 15.43 12.04
N ILE A 319 16.22 15.09 10.91
CA ILE A 319 17.67 15.00 10.76
C ILE A 319 18.19 16.31 10.14
N SER A 320 19.24 16.89 10.73
CA SER A 320 19.89 18.09 10.20
C SER A 320 20.52 17.83 8.81
N ARG A 321 20.80 18.88 8.04
CA ARG A 321 21.46 18.71 6.72
C ARG A 321 22.86 18.12 6.84
N VAL A 322 23.57 18.42 7.94
CA VAL A 322 24.91 17.91 8.22
C VAL A 322 24.82 16.44 8.62
N GLU A 323 23.96 16.11 9.59
CA GLU A 323 23.71 14.73 10.02
C GLU A 323 23.28 13.82 8.85
N LEU A 324 22.37 14.31 8.00
CA LEU A 324 21.87 13.58 6.83
C LEU A 324 22.97 13.31 5.80
N ARG A 325 23.79 14.34 5.52
CA ARG A 325 24.88 14.26 4.56
C ARG A 325 25.93 13.23 4.99
N VAL A 326 26.25 13.18 6.29
CA VAL A 326 27.17 12.19 6.85
C VAL A 326 26.56 10.78 6.82
N ALA A 327 25.31 10.61 7.25
CA ALA A 327 24.64 9.30 7.18
C ALA A 327 24.58 8.76 5.73
N ALA A 328 24.33 9.61 4.74
CA ALA A 328 24.41 9.25 3.32
C ALA A 328 25.85 8.87 2.90
N GLU A 329 26.86 9.62 3.34
CA GLU A 329 28.28 9.34 3.08
C GLU A 329 28.71 7.99 3.64
N THR A 330 28.37 7.71 4.90
CA THR A 330 28.66 6.45 5.58
C THR A 330 28.04 5.26 4.84
N ILE A 331 26.75 5.35 4.49
CA ILE A 331 26.06 4.28 3.76
C ILE A 331 26.70 4.03 2.40
N LEU A 332 26.95 5.08 1.62
CA LEU A 332 27.57 4.95 0.31
C LEU A 332 29.00 4.39 0.42
N SER A 333 29.79 4.88 1.36
CA SER A 333 31.18 4.47 1.55
C SER A 333 31.31 3.03 2.04
N LYS A 334 30.46 2.59 2.98
CA LYS A 334 30.49 1.22 3.52
C LYS A 334 29.93 0.17 2.55
N TYR A 335 28.92 0.50 1.74
CA TYR A 335 28.14 -0.52 1.01
C TYR A 335 28.01 -0.32 -0.51
N PHE A 336 28.32 0.86 -1.04
CA PHE A 336 28.15 1.20 -2.46
C PHE A 336 29.45 1.66 -3.15
N SER A 337 30.58 1.78 -2.44
CA SER A 337 31.90 2.17 -2.99
C SER A 337 32.40 1.38 -4.19
N THR A 338 31.98 0.11 -4.34
CA THR A 338 32.33 -0.75 -5.48
C THR A 338 31.35 -0.67 -6.65
N ARG A 339 30.21 0.03 -6.49
CA ARG A 339 29.19 0.22 -7.53
C ARG A 339 29.49 1.51 -8.30
N ARG A 340 29.12 1.57 -9.59
CA ARG A 340 29.49 2.67 -10.53
C ARG A 340 28.91 4.05 -10.20
N VAL A 341 28.15 4.15 -9.12
CA VAL A 341 27.57 5.38 -8.63
C VAL A 341 28.68 6.33 -8.19
N LYS A 342 28.87 7.45 -8.90
CA LYS A 342 29.81 8.51 -8.48
C LYS A 342 29.38 9.01 -7.09
N ALA A 343 30.11 8.59 -6.05
CA ALA A 343 29.67 8.69 -4.66
C ALA A 343 29.21 10.11 -4.26
N VAL A 344 29.95 11.14 -4.67
CA VAL A 344 29.65 12.55 -4.36
C VAL A 344 28.31 13.03 -4.95
N SER A 345 27.96 12.63 -6.19
CA SER A 345 26.67 13.01 -6.80
C SER A 345 25.50 12.19 -6.27
N ALA A 346 25.74 10.98 -5.76
CA ALA A 346 24.70 10.21 -5.10
C ALA A 346 24.46 10.63 -3.66
N GLN A 347 25.49 11.10 -2.96
CA GLN A 347 25.35 11.69 -1.63
C GLN A 347 24.40 12.89 -1.68
N THR A 348 24.65 13.85 -2.58
CA THR A 348 23.77 15.01 -2.76
C THR A 348 22.38 14.61 -3.27
N ALA A 349 22.28 13.65 -4.19
CA ALA A 349 20.99 13.14 -4.66
C ALA A 349 20.16 12.47 -3.53
N LEU A 350 20.77 11.66 -2.67
CA LEU A 350 20.08 11.06 -1.52
C LEU A 350 19.61 12.12 -0.52
N CYS A 351 20.43 13.15 -0.28
CA CYS A 351 20.05 14.26 0.61
C CYS A 351 18.88 15.08 0.03
N ALA A 352 18.92 15.41 -1.27
CA ALA A 352 17.85 16.10 -1.95
C ALA A 352 16.55 15.26 -2.00
N LEU A 353 16.65 13.95 -2.26
CA LEU A 353 15.52 13.03 -2.19
C LEU A 353 14.89 13.03 -0.79
N ALA A 354 15.69 12.95 0.28
CA ALA A 354 15.19 13.02 1.67
C ALA A 354 14.46 14.34 1.99
N GLU A 355 14.95 15.48 1.50
CA GLU A 355 14.25 16.78 1.64
C GLU A 355 12.86 16.73 0.97
N ILE A 356 12.74 16.09 -0.21
CA ILE A 356 11.49 16.03 -0.99
C ILE A 356 10.49 14.98 -0.46
N VAL A 357 10.97 13.79 -0.08
CA VAL A 357 10.09 12.66 0.28
C VAL A 357 9.60 12.71 1.72
N SER A 358 10.39 13.30 2.63
CA SER A 358 10.13 13.28 4.07
C SER A 358 10.38 14.61 4.77
N MET A 359 10.84 15.66 4.08
CA MET A 359 11.34 16.89 4.73
C MET A 359 12.41 16.61 5.80
N ARG A 360 13.16 15.50 5.64
CA ARG A 360 14.13 14.95 6.61
C ARG A 360 13.52 14.47 7.95
N PHE A 361 12.21 14.29 8.06
CA PHE A 361 11.59 13.74 9.27
C PHE A 361 12.00 12.27 9.50
N VAL A 362 12.43 11.96 10.72
CA VAL A 362 12.93 10.63 11.12
C VAL A 362 11.87 9.54 10.95
N ASN A 363 10.59 9.90 11.13
CA ASN A 363 9.46 8.97 10.99
C ASN A 363 8.84 9.01 9.58
N GLY A 364 9.27 9.91 8.70
CA GLY A 364 8.71 10.11 7.36
C GLY A 364 7.48 11.03 7.31
N VAL A 365 6.81 11.07 6.15
CA VAL A 365 5.64 11.92 5.88
C VAL A 365 4.51 11.12 5.25
N GLY A 366 3.32 11.18 5.85
CA GLY A 366 2.14 10.48 5.35
C GLY A 366 2.38 8.96 5.26
N PRO A 367 2.13 8.30 4.12
CA PRO A 367 2.33 6.87 3.95
C PRO A 367 3.79 6.46 3.71
N ARG A 368 4.72 7.41 3.58
CA ARG A 368 6.14 7.16 3.26
C ARG A 368 6.96 7.10 4.55
N PRO A 369 7.37 5.91 5.04
CA PRO A 369 8.03 5.79 6.33
C PRO A 369 9.49 6.21 6.24
N GLY A 370 9.96 6.87 7.31
CA GLY A 370 11.35 7.27 7.45
C GLY A 370 11.84 8.33 6.48
N VAL A 371 13.14 8.60 6.60
CA VAL A 371 13.83 9.71 5.92
C VAL A 371 13.83 9.57 4.40
N MET A 372 13.95 8.34 3.88
CA MET A 372 13.98 8.08 2.44
C MET A 372 12.62 7.73 1.84
N GLY A 373 11.58 7.54 2.67
CA GLY A 373 10.21 7.31 2.21
C GLY A 373 9.98 6.03 1.39
N ILE A 374 10.92 5.07 1.43
CA ILE A 374 10.79 3.75 0.82
C ILE A 374 9.74 2.94 1.58
N ASP A 375 8.77 2.35 0.90
CA ASP A 375 7.79 1.48 1.57
C ASP A 375 8.39 0.12 1.98
N TYR A 376 7.78 -0.49 3.00
CA TYR A 376 8.21 -1.79 3.52
C TYR A 376 8.20 -2.91 2.47
N PRO A 377 7.19 -3.05 1.59
CA PRO A 377 7.24 -4.00 0.47
C PRO A 377 8.48 -3.84 -0.42
N THR A 378 8.87 -2.61 -0.77
CA THR A 378 10.03 -2.30 -1.59
C THR A 378 11.34 -2.60 -0.87
N ALA A 379 11.48 -2.18 0.40
CA ALA A 379 12.66 -2.51 1.22
C ALA A 379 12.81 -4.03 1.43
N CYS A 380 11.71 -4.73 1.74
CA CYS A 380 11.68 -6.17 1.92
C CYS A 380 12.00 -6.92 0.61
N TRP A 381 11.56 -6.40 -0.53
CA TRP A 381 11.93 -6.92 -1.86
C TRP A 381 13.41 -6.68 -2.19
N LEU A 382 13.96 -5.49 -1.91
CA LEU A 382 15.40 -5.20 -2.03
C LEU A 382 16.26 -6.14 -1.16
N TYR A 383 15.82 -6.41 0.07
CA TYR A 383 16.47 -7.31 1.02
C TYR A 383 16.45 -8.79 0.57
N LYS A 384 15.33 -9.26 -0.02
CA LYS A 384 15.09 -10.69 -0.30
C LYS A 384 15.31 -11.14 -1.75
N TYR A 385 15.00 -10.31 -2.76
CA TYR A 385 14.63 -10.83 -4.10
C TYR A 385 15.48 -10.34 -5.29
N VAL A 386 16.34 -9.34 -5.14
CA VAL A 386 17.00 -8.67 -6.29
C VAL A 386 17.88 -9.59 -7.15
N ASN A 387 18.31 -10.75 -6.65
CA ASN A 387 19.17 -11.68 -7.39
C ASN A 387 18.42 -12.65 -8.33
N SER A 388 17.08 -12.72 -8.31
CA SER A 388 16.33 -13.71 -9.12
C SER A 388 16.15 -13.33 -10.60
N MET A 389 16.46 -12.09 -11.00
CA MET A 389 16.23 -11.59 -12.37
C MET A 389 17.49 -11.57 -13.26
N ALA A 390 18.65 -11.98 -12.75
CA ALA A 390 19.92 -11.95 -13.48
C ALA A 390 20.27 -13.27 -14.22
N ASN A 391 19.48 -14.34 -14.05
CA ASN A 391 19.74 -15.64 -14.67
C ASN A 391 18.98 -15.83 -15.99
N VAL A 392 19.49 -15.19 -17.06
CA VAL A 392 19.45 -15.76 -18.41
C VAL A 392 20.85 -15.62 -19.01
N GLU A 393 21.63 -16.68 -18.82
CA GLU A 393 22.86 -17.09 -19.53
C GLU A 393 23.82 -15.99 -20.06
N SER A 394 25.02 -15.88 -19.44
CA SER A 394 26.28 -16.32 -20.10
C SER A 394 27.54 -15.98 -19.27
N CYS A 395 28.27 -17.04 -18.89
CA CYS A 395 29.74 -17.11 -18.72
C CYS A 395 30.53 -16.17 -17.77
N ILE A 396 31.39 -16.80 -16.96
CA ILE A 396 32.55 -16.27 -16.21
C ILE A 396 32.25 -15.58 -14.86
N SER A 397 32.31 -16.39 -13.80
CA SER A 397 33.11 -16.16 -12.57
C SER A 397 33.54 -14.71 -12.24
N THR A 398 32.63 -13.90 -11.68
CA THR A 398 32.81 -13.07 -10.46
C THR A 398 31.57 -12.17 -10.30
N THR A 399 30.49 -12.72 -9.74
CA THR A 399 29.27 -11.96 -9.41
C THR A 399 28.95 -12.14 -7.93
N SER A 400 29.46 -11.21 -7.12
CA SER A 400 29.17 -11.15 -5.68
C SER A 400 27.66 -11.12 -5.42
N ASP A 401 27.21 -11.72 -4.32
CA ASP A 401 25.81 -11.73 -3.90
C ASP A 401 25.23 -10.30 -3.78
N LEU A 402 24.57 -9.80 -4.83
CA LEU A 402 24.06 -8.43 -4.93
C LEU A 402 22.88 -8.08 -3.99
N GLY A 403 22.51 -8.98 -3.08
CA GLY A 403 21.39 -8.77 -2.15
C GLY A 403 21.71 -7.64 -1.16
N TYR A 404 20.80 -6.67 -1.03
CA TYR A 404 20.94 -5.54 -0.11
C TYR A 404 20.68 -5.99 1.33
N LYS A 405 21.64 -6.71 1.91
CA LYS A 405 21.52 -7.45 3.19
C LYS A 405 22.25 -6.83 4.36
N ALA A 406 22.92 -5.68 4.19
CA ALA A 406 23.71 -5.06 5.25
C ALA A 406 22.86 -4.60 6.45
N TYR A 407 21.63 -4.16 6.18
CA TYR A 407 20.63 -3.89 7.21
C TYR A 407 19.47 -4.87 7.09
N LYS A 408 19.00 -5.35 8.24
CA LYS A 408 17.81 -6.20 8.36
C LYS A 408 16.56 -5.32 8.36
N VAL A 409 15.52 -5.75 7.64
CA VAL A 409 14.20 -5.09 7.64
C VAL A 409 13.12 -6.15 7.89
N GLU A 410 12.48 -6.07 9.06
CA GLU A 410 11.45 -7.03 9.49
C GLU A 410 10.09 -6.38 9.68
N SER A 411 10.09 -5.08 9.97
CA SER A 411 8.91 -4.26 10.25
C SER A 411 8.93 -2.95 9.45
N VAL A 412 7.80 -2.23 9.44
CA VAL A 412 7.75 -0.85 8.94
C VAL A 412 8.58 0.08 9.84
N ASP A 413 8.64 -0.20 11.13
CA ASP A 413 9.26 0.69 12.11
C ASP A 413 10.79 0.70 12.02
N ASP A 414 11.39 -0.39 11.49
CA ASP A 414 12.80 -0.44 11.09
C ASP A 414 13.16 0.67 10.09
N LEU A 415 12.24 1.05 9.19
CA LEU A 415 12.48 2.12 8.20
C LEU A 415 12.47 3.51 8.84
N THR A 416 12.02 3.66 10.08
CA THR A 416 12.14 4.89 10.86
C THR A 416 13.52 5.05 11.53
N LYS A 417 14.42 4.06 11.37
CA LYS A 417 15.83 4.13 11.78
C LYS A 417 16.61 4.83 10.66
N PRO A 418 17.32 5.95 10.93
CA PRO A 418 17.97 6.76 9.89
C PRO A 418 18.83 5.97 8.90
N PHE A 419 19.74 5.14 9.40
CA PHE A 419 20.67 4.36 8.59
C PHE A 419 19.99 3.25 7.77
N VAL A 420 18.98 2.58 8.33
CA VAL A 420 18.17 1.58 7.60
C VAL A 420 17.41 2.25 6.46
N SER A 421 16.75 3.39 6.74
CA SER A 421 16.05 4.19 5.73
C SER A 421 16.99 4.62 4.60
N MET A 422 18.15 5.18 4.97
CA MET A 422 19.18 5.64 4.03
C MET A 422 19.73 4.49 3.18
N TYR A 423 20.01 3.33 3.79
CA TYR A 423 20.49 2.14 3.09
C TYR A 423 19.51 1.64 2.03
N PHE A 424 18.23 1.46 2.38
CA PHE A 424 17.23 1.02 1.40
C PHE A 424 16.91 2.11 0.37
N GLY A 425 17.05 3.39 0.71
CA GLY A 425 17.01 4.48 -0.25
C GLY A 425 18.14 4.41 -1.28
N ALA A 426 19.38 4.22 -0.84
CA ALA A 426 20.54 4.02 -1.71
C ALA A 426 20.40 2.75 -2.58
N ALA A 427 19.94 1.65 -2.00
CA ALA A 427 19.68 0.39 -2.70
C ALA A 427 18.62 0.54 -3.80
N TYR A 428 17.55 1.30 -3.55
CA TYR A 428 16.50 1.53 -4.54
C TYR A 428 17.00 2.42 -5.68
N LEU A 429 17.77 3.46 -5.37
CA LEU A 429 18.41 4.34 -6.37
C LEU A 429 19.39 3.58 -7.26
N ASP A 430 20.24 2.73 -6.67
CA ASP A 430 21.19 1.87 -7.38
C ASP A 430 20.47 0.86 -8.28
N TRP A 431 19.40 0.22 -7.81
CA TRP A 431 18.58 -0.66 -8.65
C TRP A 431 17.88 0.09 -9.80
N LEU A 432 17.30 1.27 -9.52
CA LEU A 432 16.65 2.09 -10.54
C LEU A 432 17.62 2.57 -11.63
N SER A 433 18.90 2.76 -11.30
CA SER A 433 19.95 3.09 -12.28
C SER A 433 20.11 2.03 -13.38
N GLN A 434 19.69 0.78 -13.13
CA GLN A 434 19.77 -0.36 -14.05
C GLN A 434 18.39 -0.93 -14.43
N TYR A 435 17.31 -0.14 -14.26
CA TYR A 435 15.95 -0.61 -14.46
C TYR A 435 15.72 -1.18 -15.88
N GLU A 436 15.09 -2.35 -15.97
CA GLU A 436 14.94 -3.18 -17.19
C GLU A 436 16.28 -3.62 -17.83
N GLY A 437 17.34 -3.78 -17.04
CA GLY A 437 18.62 -4.34 -17.50
C GLY A 437 19.48 -3.38 -18.33
N ARG A 438 19.21 -2.07 -18.24
CA ARG A 438 19.96 -1.01 -18.93
C ARG A 438 20.20 0.18 -18.04
N GLU A 439 21.31 0.87 -18.26
CA GLU A 439 21.63 2.13 -17.57
C GLU A 439 20.54 3.19 -17.85
N ARG A 440 20.16 3.91 -16.79
CA ARG A 440 19.10 4.93 -16.82
C ARG A 440 19.65 6.32 -16.60
N ASP A 441 19.03 7.27 -17.30
CA ASP A 441 19.28 8.69 -17.10
C ASP A 441 18.91 9.12 -15.66
N PRO A 442 19.68 10.01 -15.00
CA PRO A 442 19.40 10.48 -13.64
C PRO A 442 17.99 11.07 -13.46
N GLN A 443 17.43 11.74 -14.47
CA GLN A 443 16.06 12.27 -14.42
C GLN A 443 15.04 11.15 -14.37
N PHE A 444 15.23 10.08 -15.16
CA PHE A 444 14.40 8.88 -15.06
C PHE A 444 14.50 8.25 -13.66
N VAL A 445 15.72 8.10 -13.13
CA VAL A 445 15.95 7.47 -11.81
C VAL A 445 15.22 8.22 -10.70
N VAL A 446 15.34 9.55 -10.64
CA VAL A 446 14.67 10.38 -9.63
C VAL A 446 13.15 10.37 -9.79
N GLN A 447 12.63 10.49 -11.02
CA GLN A 447 11.19 10.43 -11.25
C GLN A 447 10.61 9.03 -10.92
N ALA A 448 11.34 7.95 -11.24
CA ALA A 448 11.01 6.59 -10.87
C ALA A 448 11.07 6.35 -9.35
N TYR A 449 11.98 7.02 -8.66
CA TYR A 449 12.07 6.98 -7.20
C TYR A 449 10.81 7.60 -6.56
N LEU A 450 10.40 8.77 -7.06
CA LEU A 450 9.32 9.56 -6.46
C LEU A 450 7.90 9.09 -6.82
N ALA A 451 7.71 8.51 -8.02
CA ALA A 451 6.42 8.09 -8.56
C ALA A 451 6.30 6.58 -8.86
N GLY A 452 7.40 5.83 -8.82
CA GLY A 452 7.49 4.44 -9.27
C GLY A 452 7.92 4.30 -10.74
N PRO A 453 8.78 3.32 -11.10
CA PRO A 453 9.41 3.23 -12.43
C PRO A 453 8.43 2.98 -13.59
N LYS A 454 7.22 2.48 -13.30
CA LYS A 454 6.15 2.27 -14.29
C LYS A 454 5.30 3.53 -14.55
N ASN A 455 5.46 4.57 -13.73
CA ASN A 455 4.66 5.79 -13.76
C ASN A 455 5.44 7.01 -14.28
N VAL A 456 6.66 6.80 -14.80
CA VAL A 456 7.49 7.88 -15.34
C VAL A 456 6.95 8.32 -16.70
N ASN A 457 6.33 9.50 -16.73
CA ASN A 457 5.85 10.17 -17.93
C ASN A 457 6.28 11.63 -17.89
N LEU A 458 7.15 12.03 -18.83
CA LEU A 458 7.80 13.35 -18.89
C LEU A 458 6.86 14.55 -18.66
N GLN A 459 5.61 14.49 -19.12
CA GLN A 459 4.64 15.57 -18.92
C GLN A 459 4.04 15.64 -17.50
N GLN A 460 3.99 14.51 -16.78
CA GLN A 460 3.40 14.42 -15.44
C GLN A 460 4.45 14.42 -14.33
N THR A 461 5.64 13.85 -14.58
CA THR A 461 6.73 13.77 -13.60
C THR A 461 7.74 14.93 -13.71
N GLY A 462 7.65 15.79 -14.74
CA GLY A 462 8.46 17.00 -14.86
C GLY A 462 8.52 17.89 -13.61
N PRO A 463 7.38 18.21 -12.94
CA PRO A 463 7.38 18.99 -11.69
C PRO A 463 8.11 18.32 -10.51
N LEU A 464 8.28 17.00 -10.52
CA LEU A 464 9.06 16.29 -9.49
C LEU A 464 10.57 16.45 -9.70
N TRP A 465 11.01 16.57 -10.96
CA TRP A 465 12.41 16.84 -11.29
C TRP A 465 12.82 18.26 -10.93
N LEU A 466 11.98 19.27 -11.23
CA LEU A 466 12.27 20.66 -10.86
C LEU A 466 12.44 20.84 -9.33
N LYS A 467 11.58 20.19 -8.53
CA LYS A 467 11.73 20.15 -7.06
C LYS A 467 13.01 19.46 -6.60
N PHE A 468 13.54 18.54 -7.39
CA PHE A 468 14.79 17.85 -7.09
C PHE A 468 16.01 18.70 -7.44
N GLU A 469 16.00 19.43 -8.56
CA GLU A 469 17.04 20.43 -8.88
C GLU A 469 17.06 21.55 -7.83
N GLU A 470 15.88 22.04 -7.42
CA GLU A 470 15.75 23.02 -6.32
C GLU A 470 16.33 22.49 -5.00
N ALA A 471 16.00 21.25 -4.61
CA ALA A 471 16.55 20.64 -3.41
C ALA A 471 18.07 20.36 -3.51
N LEU A 472 18.59 19.97 -4.69
CA LEU A 472 20.01 19.71 -4.92
C LEU A 472 20.88 20.94 -4.67
N SER A 473 20.47 22.12 -5.15
CA SER A 473 21.24 23.37 -4.99
C SER A 473 21.69 23.61 -3.53
N GLN A 474 20.79 23.31 -2.59
CA GLN A 474 20.98 23.48 -1.14
C GLN A 474 22.08 22.57 -0.54
N TYR A 475 22.53 21.57 -1.29
CA TYR A 475 23.62 20.65 -0.92
C TYR A 475 24.89 20.85 -1.75
N GLU A 476 24.82 21.59 -2.87
CA GLU A 476 25.99 21.94 -3.69
C GLU A 476 26.74 23.17 -3.14
N ASP A 477 26.01 24.20 -2.69
CA ASP A 477 26.57 25.46 -2.17
C ASP A 477 27.51 25.28 -0.97
N LEU A 478 27.30 24.22 -0.17
CA LEU A 478 28.11 23.87 1.00
C LEU A 478 29.58 23.53 0.68
N LYS A 479 29.97 23.47 -0.60
CA LYS A 479 31.38 23.32 -1.02
C LYS A 479 32.17 24.64 -1.04
N THR A 480 31.50 25.79 -1.00
CA THR A 480 32.13 27.08 -1.33
C THR A 480 32.91 27.71 -0.15
N GLU A 481 32.71 27.25 1.09
CA GLU A 481 33.43 27.79 2.26
C GLU A 481 34.80 27.15 2.54
N GLN A 482 35.24 26.16 1.75
CA GLN A 482 36.50 25.42 2.00
C GLN A 482 37.69 25.81 1.12
N GLY A 483 37.63 26.95 0.41
CA GLY A 483 38.86 27.50 -0.18
C GLY A 483 38.70 28.73 -1.06
N ALA A 484 38.84 29.93 -0.48
CA ALA A 484 39.54 31.09 -1.05
C ALA A 484 39.43 32.34 -0.14
N CYS A 485 40.17 32.37 0.98
CA CYS A 485 40.53 33.66 1.55
C CYS A 485 41.75 34.20 0.78
N THR A 486 41.50 34.78 -0.40
CA THR A 486 42.52 35.51 -1.14
C THR A 486 42.37 36.99 -0.80
N ILE A 487 43.23 37.49 0.08
CA ILE A 487 43.37 38.93 0.31
C ILE A 487 44.03 39.53 -0.93
N LEU A 488 43.41 40.60 -1.46
CA LEU A 488 44.02 41.59 -2.36
C LEU A 488 43.79 42.98 -1.74
#